data_AF-A0A965SGI3-F1
#
_entry.id   AF-A0A965SGI3-F1
#
_cell.length_a   1.000
_cell.length_b   1.000
_cell.length_c   1.000
_cell.angle_alpha   90.00
_cell.angle_beta   90.00
_cell.angle_gamma   90.00
#
_symmetry.space_group_name_H-M   'P 1'
#
loop_
_entity.id
_entity.type
_entity.pdbx_description
1 polymer ?
#
loop_
_entity_poly.entity_id
_entity_poly.type
_entity_poly.pdbx_seq_one_letter_code
_entity_poly.pdbx_strand_id
1 'polypeptide(L)' 'RTDFGNVFGLNIVDGVLKGLLARAVVVLDETGKVRHTELVDEIANEPNYDAALAALK' A
#
# COMPACT_ATOMS: atom_id res chain seq x y z
N ARG A 1 -14.20 -8.78 10.40
CA ARG A 1 -12.91 -8.08 10.15
C ARG A 1 -12.36 -8.64 8.86
N THR A 2 -12.25 -7.83 7.82
CA THR A 2 -11.64 -8.23 6.54
C THR A 2 -10.13 -8.33 6.72
N ASP A 3 -9.54 -9.37 6.14
CA ASP A 3 -8.13 -9.71 6.25
C ASP A 3 -7.26 -8.87 5.30
N PHE A 4 -7.44 -7.55 5.34
CA PHE A 4 -6.85 -6.62 4.36
C PHE A 4 -5.32 -6.72 4.31
N GLY A 5 -4.66 -6.74 5.47
CA GLY A 5 -3.21 -6.81 5.54
C GLY A 5 -2.62 -8.09 4.95
N ASN A 6 -3.27 -9.26 5.14
CA ASN A 6 -2.80 -10.49 4.49
C ASN A 6 -3.13 -10.51 3.00
N VAL A 7 -4.33 -10.05 2.60
CA VAL A 7 -4.75 -10.06 1.18
C VAL A 7 -3.87 -9.15 0.34
N PHE A 8 -3.46 -7.99 0.86
CA PHE A 8 -2.59 -7.04 0.17
C PHE A 8 -1.09 -7.24 0.47
N GLY A 9 -0.73 -8.23 1.30
CA GLY A 9 0.68 -8.50 1.64
C GLY A 9 1.36 -7.37 2.43
N LEU A 10 0.60 -6.62 3.22
CA LEU A 10 1.08 -5.44 3.95
C LEU A 10 1.42 -5.72 5.42
N ASN A 11 1.25 -6.95 5.91
CA ASN A 11 1.50 -7.25 7.31
C ASN A 11 2.99 -7.22 7.64
N ILE A 12 3.37 -6.40 8.63
CA ILE A 12 4.69 -6.45 9.24
C ILE A 12 4.70 -7.62 10.23
N VAL A 13 5.50 -8.64 9.94
CA VAL A 13 5.50 -9.92 10.67
C VAL A 13 6.51 -10.00 11.80
N ASP A 14 7.47 -9.07 11.82
CA ASP A 14 8.62 -9.04 12.72
C ASP A 14 9.01 -7.61 13.14
N GLY A 15 9.99 -7.51 14.04
CA GLY A 15 10.48 -6.24 14.56
C GLY A 15 9.52 -5.50 15.49
N VAL A 16 9.88 -4.25 15.81
CA VAL A 16 9.13 -3.40 16.76
C VAL A 16 7.78 -2.92 16.22
N LEU A 17 7.59 -2.95 14.90
CA LEU A 17 6.36 -2.55 14.22
C LEU A 17 5.45 -3.73 13.89
N LYS A 18 5.78 -4.93 14.37
CA LYS A 18 4.98 -6.15 14.16
C LYS A 18 3.51 -5.93 14.50
N GLY A 19 2.63 -6.39 13.63
CA GLY A 19 1.18 -6.27 13.78
C GLY A 19 0.59 -4.97 13.24
N LEU A 20 1.43 -4.07 12.70
CA LEU A 20 1.00 -2.93 11.90
C LEU A 20 1.04 -3.28 10.40
N LEU A 21 0.46 -2.40 9.58
CA LEU A 21 0.58 -2.45 8.13
C LEU A 21 1.81 -1.67 7.69
N ALA A 22 2.51 -2.17 6.67
CA ALA A 22 3.55 -1.45 5.95
C ALA A 22 2.99 -0.21 5.24
N ARG A 23 3.87 0.75 4.94
CA ARG A 23 3.48 1.96 4.21
C ARG A 23 3.37 1.65 2.72
N ALA A 24 2.16 1.76 2.18
CA ALA A 24 1.88 1.48 0.77
C ALA A 24 0.76 2.39 0.23
N VAL A 25 0.75 2.57 -1.08
CA VAL A 25 -0.32 3.24 -1.84
C VAL A 25 -0.88 2.26 -2.86
N VAL A 26 -2.20 2.07 -2.87
CA VAL A 26 -2.91 1.25 -3.86
C VAL A 26 -4.02 2.10 -4.45
N VAL A 27 -4.02 2.27 -5.76
CA VAL A 27 -5.04 3.01 -6.52
C VAL A 27 -5.87 2.02 -7.32
N LEU A 28 -7.19 2.10 -7.17
CA LEU A 28 -8.18 1.26 -7.84
C LEU A 28 -9.06 2.14 -8.74
N ASP A 29 -9.52 1.61 -9.86
CA ASP A 29 -10.61 2.23 -10.63
C ASP A 29 -12.00 1.82 -10.11
N GLU A 30 -13.04 2.37 -10.72
CA GLU A 30 -14.45 2.10 -10.38
C GLU A 30 -14.88 0.63 -10.50
N THR A 31 -14.15 -0.17 -11.27
CA THR A 31 -14.40 -1.62 -11.43
C THR A 31 -13.62 -2.46 -10.41
N GLY A 32 -12.83 -1.81 -9.55
CA GLY A 32 -11.95 -2.46 -8.58
C GLY A 32 -10.65 -2.99 -9.19
N LYS A 33 -10.28 -2.57 -10.42
CA LYS A 33 -9.02 -2.96 -11.03
C LYS A 33 -7.90 -2.05 -10.52
N VAL A 34 -6.76 -2.67 -10.23
CA VAL A 34 -5.56 -1.97 -9.76
C VAL A 34 -4.94 -1.15 -10.88
N ARG A 35 -4.79 0.16 -10.64
CA ARG A 35 -4.17 1.13 -11.57
C ARG A 35 -2.75 1.48 -11.15
N HIS A 36 -2.46 1.44 -9.86
CA HIS A 36 -1.13 1.69 -9.31
C HIS A 36 -0.96 1.00 -7.95
N THR A 37 0.26 0.53 -7.69
CA THR A 37 0.68 -0.03 -6.41
C THR A 37 2.09 0.42 -6.11
N GLU A 38 2.31 0.85 -4.87
CA GLU A 38 3.63 1.18 -4.36
C GLU A 38 3.73 0.67 -2.93
N LEU A 39 4.72 -0.17 -2.67
CA LEU A 39 5.18 -0.50 -1.32
C LEU A 39 6.45 0.32 -1.08
N VAL A 40 6.45 1.13 -0.02
CA VAL A 40 7.59 2.03 0.25
C VAL A 40 8.72 1.22 0.88
N ASP A 41 9.94 1.39 0.36
CA ASP A 41 11.14 0.66 0.81
C ASP A 41 11.47 0.89 2.29
N GLU A 42 11.23 2.10 2.80
CA GLU A 42 11.46 2.48 4.19
C GLU A 42 10.23 3.22 4.73
N ILE A 43 9.77 2.85 5.93
CA ILE A 43 8.47 3.33 6.43
C ILE A 43 8.45 4.84 6.72
N ALA A 44 9.64 5.41 6.98
CA ALA A 44 9.84 6.84 7.21
C ALA A 44 9.79 7.67 5.91
N ASN A 45 9.97 7.04 4.75
CA ASN A 45 9.92 7.73 3.46
C ASN A 45 8.47 7.98 3.02
N GLU A 46 8.30 9.02 2.23
CA GLU A 46 7.03 9.27 1.56
C GLU A 46 6.93 8.44 0.27
N PRO A 47 5.73 7.93 -0.07
CA PRO A 47 5.45 7.32 -1.36
C PRO A 47 5.47 8.36 -2.48
N ASN A 48 5.56 7.89 -3.72
CA ASN A 48 5.49 8.71 -4.92
C ASN A 48 4.04 9.14 -5.22
N TYR A 49 3.60 10.21 -4.55
CA TYR A 49 2.26 10.77 -4.73
C TYR A 49 1.98 11.21 -6.17
N ASP A 50 2.97 11.72 -6.89
CA ASP A 50 2.80 12.13 -8.29
C ASP A 50 2.47 10.94 -9.19
N ALA A 51 3.14 9.80 -9.00
CA ALA A 51 2.85 8.57 -9.72
C ALA A 51 1.44 8.03 -9.40
N ALA A 52 1.05 8.08 -8.13
CA ALA A 52 -0.29 7.66 -7.71
C ALA A 52 -1.39 8.55 -8.31
N LEU A 53 -1.20 9.86 -8.32
CA LEU A 53 -2.15 10.81 -8.93
C LEU A 53 -2.17 10.70 -10.47
N ALA A 54 -1.03 10.43 -11.10
CA ALA A 54 -0.97 10.19 -12.53
C ALA A 54 -1.77 8.95 -12.95
N ALA A 55 -1.89 7.94 -12.08
CA ALA A 55 -2.68 6.73 -12.34
C ALA A 55 -4.20 6.97 -12.37
N LEU A 56 -4.67 8.13 -11.86
CA LEU A 56 -6.07 8.55 -11.89
C LEU A 56 -6.48 9.27 -13.19
N LYS A 57 -5.49 9.70 -13.99
CA LYS A 57 -5.73 10.29 -15.31
C LYS A 57 -6.07 9.21 -16.34
#